data_AF-A0A1S3M7D6-F1
#
_entry.id   AF-A0A1S3M7D6-F1
#
_cell.length_a   1.000
_cell.length_b   1.000
_cell.length_c   1.000
_cell.angle_alpha   90.00
_cell.angle_beta   90.00
_cell.angle_gamma   90.00
#
_symmetry.space_group_name_H-M   'P 1'
#
loop_
_entity.id
_entity.type
_entity.pdbx_description
1 polymer ?
#
loop_
_entity_poly.entity_id
_entity_poly.type
_entity_poly.pdbx_seq_one_letter_code
_entity_poly.pdbx_strand_id
1 'polypeptide(L)'
;MDRWLSKLEASNWQTHVKEILTTACLAAQCIDREGASVLVHGTEGTDSTLQVTSLAQIILDPACRTIQGFQALVEREWLQAGHPFQQRCSQSAYSNSKPRCEAPVFLLFLDCVWQILRQFPCSFQFSQHFLVLLFEHAYASQFGTFMGNSASERSKLNLSQKTVSLWSWVNRPQEVERLSNPLYEANCLVIWPSVAPQSLLLWEGKNLAPFLTPDLKCSSYSQA
;
A
#
# COMPACT_ATOMS: atom_id res chain seq x y z
N MET A 1 -21.58 20.27 -6.66
CA MET A 1 -20.68 19.54 -5.74
C MET A 1 -21.30 18.21 -5.31
N ASP A 2 -22.60 18.20 -5.01
CA ASP A 2 -23.33 17.05 -4.45
C ASP A 2 -23.27 15.76 -5.27
N ARG A 3 -23.22 15.84 -6.61
CA ARG A 3 -23.13 14.65 -7.48
C ARG A 3 -21.77 13.94 -7.43
N TRP A 4 -20.69 14.67 -7.16
CA TRP A 4 -19.36 14.06 -7.03
C TRP A 4 -19.22 13.40 -5.64
N LEU A 5 -19.64 14.11 -4.59
CA LEU A 5 -19.68 13.59 -3.22
C LEU A 5 -20.55 12.34 -3.12
N SER A 6 -21.75 12.34 -3.70
CA SER A 6 -22.65 11.17 -3.65
C SER A 6 -22.10 9.95 -4.39
N LYS A 7 -21.39 10.16 -5.51
CA LYS A 7 -20.69 9.07 -6.22
C LYS A 7 -19.51 8.53 -5.42
N LEU A 8 -18.76 9.40 -4.74
CA LEU A 8 -17.66 9.01 -3.88
C LEU A 8 -18.17 8.21 -2.68
N GLU A 9 -19.22 8.68 -2.02
CA GLU A 9 -19.88 7.97 -0.92
C GLU A 9 -20.41 6.61 -1.38
N ALA A 10 -21.07 6.55 -2.55
CA ALA A 10 -21.58 5.31 -3.12
C ALA A 10 -20.48 4.28 -3.47
N SER A 11 -19.23 4.71 -3.64
CA SER A 11 -18.10 3.80 -3.90
C SER A 11 -17.65 3.00 -2.66
N ASN A 12 -18.03 3.45 -1.45
CA ASN A 12 -17.58 2.91 -0.16
C ASN A 12 -16.06 2.93 0.06
N TRP A 13 -15.26 3.57 -0.80
CA TRP A 13 -13.81 3.61 -0.67
C TRP A 13 -13.36 4.17 0.68
N GLN A 14 -13.87 5.35 1.05
CA GLN A 14 -13.55 5.99 2.32
C GLN A 14 -14.06 5.19 3.53
N THR A 15 -15.16 4.45 3.36
CA THR A 15 -15.68 3.54 4.40
C THR A 15 -14.68 2.42 4.66
N HIS A 16 -14.14 1.78 3.62
CA HIS A 16 -13.13 0.75 3.76
C HIS A 16 -11.83 1.27 4.39
N VAL A 17 -11.32 2.43 3.93
CA VAL A 17 -10.13 3.07 4.53
C VAL A 17 -10.35 3.33 6.02
N LYS A 18 -11.52 3.86 6.39
CA LYS A 18 -11.89 4.11 7.78
C LYS A 18 -11.92 2.83 8.60
N GLU A 19 -12.58 1.77 8.12
CA GLU A 19 -12.72 0.50 8.84
C GLU A 19 -11.36 -0.18 9.08
N ILE A 20 -10.51 -0.20 8.06
CA ILE A 20 -9.15 -0.78 8.14
C ILE A 20 -8.31 0.00 9.16
N LEU A 21 -8.26 1.34 9.07
CA LEU A 21 -7.52 2.16 10.02
C LEU A 21 -8.06 2.04 11.44
N THR A 22 -9.39 2.00 11.60
CA THR A 22 -10.02 1.82 12.93
C THR A 22 -9.58 0.50 13.55
N THR A 23 -9.63 -0.59 12.78
CA THR A 23 -9.23 -1.91 13.25
C THR A 23 -7.75 -1.97 13.61
N ALA A 24 -6.88 -1.36 12.79
CA ALA A 24 -5.45 -1.27 13.08
C ALA A 24 -5.16 -0.44 14.33
N CYS A 25 -5.86 0.67 14.55
CA CYS A 25 -5.74 1.47 15.77
C CYS A 25 -6.17 0.69 17.01
N LEU A 26 -7.25 -0.09 16.93
CA LEU A 26 -7.70 -0.96 18.02
C LEU A 26 -6.65 -2.04 18.35
N ALA A 27 -6.11 -2.71 17.32
CA ALA A 27 -5.04 -3.70 17.51
C ALA A 27 -3.80 -3.08 18.17
N ALA A 28 -3.36 -1.91 17.68
CA ALA A 28 -2.25 -1.18 18.28
C ALA A 28 -2.53 -0.75 19.73
N GLN A 29 -3.75 -0.32 20.03
CA GLN A 29 -4.16 0.10 21.38
C GLN A 29 -4.08 -1.06 22.38
N CYS A 30 -4.60 -2.23 22.02
CA CYS A 30 -4.53 -3.41 22.87
C CYS A 30 -3.06 -3.81 23.16
N ILE A 31 -2.17 -3.68 22.18
CA ILE A 31 -0.74 -4.00 22.35
C ILE A 31 -0.04 -2.97 23.25
N ASP A 32 -0.13 -1.69 22.89
CA ASP A 32 0.65 -0.61 23.54
C ASP A 32 0.11 -0.21 24.92
N ARG A 33 -1.21 -0.10 25.05
CA ARG A 33 -1.84 0.46 26.26
C ARG A 33 -2.35 -0.58 27.24
N GLU A 34 -2.84 -1.71 26.72
CA GLU A 34 -3.41 -2.78 27.56
C GLU A 34 -2.40 -3.89 27.85
N GLY A 35 -1.26 -3.91 27.14
CA GLY A 35 -0.24 -4.95 27.28
C GLY A 35 -0.73 -6.33 26.83
N ALA A 36 -1.75 -6.38 25.97
CA ALA A 36 -2.38 -7.61 25.50
C ALA A 36 -1.75 -8.10 24.19
N SER A 37 -1.74 -9.42 24.01
CA SER A 37 -1.43 -10.03 22.70
C SER A 37 -2.67 -10.08 21.84
N VAL A 38 -2.57 -9.66 20.58
CA VAL A 38 -3.70 -9.59 19.63
C VAL A 38 -3.51 -10.61 18.51
N LEU A 39 -4.53 -11.44 18.28
CA LEU A 39 -4.62 -12.30 17.10
C LEU A 39 -5.52 -11.65 16.05
N VAL A 40 -4.98 -11.35 14.88
CA VAL A 40 -5.73 -10.85 13.73
C VAL A 40 -5.88 -11.96 12.72
N HIS A 41 -7.11 -12.26 12.29
CA HIS A 41 -7.36 -13.23 11.22
C HIS A 41 -8.54 -12.81 10.34
N GLY A 42 -8.44 -13.13 9.06
CA GLY A 42 -9.51 -13.04 8.07
C GLY A 42 -9.96 -14.45 7.69
N THR A 43 -10.65 -14.58 6.56
CA THR A 43 -11.04 -15.89 6.01
C THR A 43 -9.81 -16.73 5.64
N GLU A 44 -8.95 -16.17 4.79
CA GLU A 44 -7.71 -16.83 4.32
C GLU A 44 -6.44 -16.24 4.95
N GLY A 45 -6.55 -15.13 5.68
CA GLY A 45 -5.40 -14.46 6.32
C GLY A 45 -4.47 -13.70 5.36
N THR A 46 -4.79 -13.62 4.06
CA THR A 46 -3.89 -13.09 3.03
C THR A 46 -4.27 -11.70 2.50
N ASP A 47 -5.35 -11.10 2.99
CA ASP A 47 -5.82 -9.77 2.56
C ASP A 47 -5.99 -8.82 3.75
N SER A 48 -7.21 -8.70 4.30
CA SER A 48 -7.54 -7.75 5.39
C SER A 48 -6.68 -7.93 6.64
N THR A 49 -6.28 -9.17 6.93
CA THR A 49 -5.33 -9.48 7.99
C THR A 49 -4.02 -8.73 7.80
N LEU A 50 -3.44 -8.80 6.60
CA LEU A 50 -2.15 -8.16 6.29
C LEU A 50 -2.26 -6.63 6.31
N GLN A 51 -3.40 -6.08 5.88
CA GLN A 51 -3.66 -4.65 5.99
C GLN A 51 -3.61 -4.19 7.45
N VAL A 52 -4.35 -4.88 8.33
CA VAL A 52 -4.44 -4.53 9.76
C VAL A 52 -3.10 -4.74 10.47
N THR A 53 -2.43 -5.88 10.27
CA THR A 53 -1.14 -6.17 10.93
C THR A 53 -0.04 -5.21 10.47
N SER A 54 0.01 -4.88 9.18
CA SER A 54 0.99 -3.92 8.64
C SER A 54 0.75 -2.51 9.18
N LEU A 55 -0.50 -2.06 9.23
CA LEU A 55 -0.83 -0.71 9.75
C LEU A 55 -0.60 -0.61 11.25
N ALA A 56 -0.92 -1.65 12.04
CA ALA A 56 -0.59 -1.68 13.47
C ALA A 56 0.93 -1.59 13.68
N GLN A 57 1.74 -2.29 12.89
CA GLN A 57 3.20 -2.18 12.95
C GLN A 57 3.70 -0.78 12.59
N ILE A 58 3.13 -0.11 11.58
CA ILE A 58 3.49 1.28 11.24
C ILE A 58 3.13 2.26 12.38
N ILE A 59 1.99 2.03 13.04
CA ILE A 59 1.54 2.82 14.20
C ILE A 59 2.51 2.65 15.37
N LEU A 60 2.91 1.42 15.67
CA LEU A 60 3.69 1.07 16.87
C LEU A 60 5.20 1.25 16.70
N ASP A 61 5.75 0.85 15.55
CA ASP A 61 7.20 0.74 15.33
C ASP A 61 7.73 1.83 14.39
N PRO A 62 8.55 2.77 14.90
CA PRO A 62 9.24 3.79 14.10
C PRO A 62 10.09 3.23 12.96
N ALA A 63 10.65 2.02 13.10
CA ALA A 63 11.49 1.43 12.05
C ALA A 63 10.67 1.21 10.77
N CYS A 64 9.40 0.83 10.89
CA CYS A 64 8.47 0.65 9.77
C CYS A 64 8.17 1.95 9.00
N ARG A 65 8.54 3.12 9.53
CA ARG A 65 8.33 4.45 8.91
C ARG A 65 9.56 4.94 8.12
N THR A 66 10.64 4.17 8.13
CA THR A 66 11.82 4.39 7.28
C THR A 66 11.64 3.75 5.91
N ILE A 67 12.37 4.19 4.88
CA ILE A 67 12.33 3.57 3.54
C ILE A 67 12.68 2.09 3.66
N GLN A 68 13.79 1.75 4.31
CA GLN A 68 14.24 0.36 4.44
C GLN A 68 13.30 -0.48 5.32
N GLY A 69 12.81 0.07 6.42
CA GLY A 69 11.89 -0.66 7.29
C GLY A 69 10.53 -0.90 6.65
N PHE A 70 10.02 0.05 5.85
CA PHE A 70 8.80 -0.16 5.08
C PHE A 70 8.99 -1.21 3.97
N GLN A 71 10.15 -1.23 3.30
CA GLN A 71 10.48 -2.32 2.36
C GLN A 71 10.49 -3.68 3.06
N ALA A 72 11.12 -3.77 4.23
CA ALA A 72 11.17 -4.99 5.03
C ALA A 72 9.77 -5.42 5.50
N LEU A 73 8.91 -4.45 5.87
CA LEU A 73 7.51 -4.70 6.23
C LEU A 73 6.75 -5.31 5.04
N VAL A 74 6.85 -4.72 3.84
CA VAL A 74 6.20 -5.26 2.63
C VAL A 74 6.74 -6.64 2.28
N GLU A 75 8.05 -6.85 2.36
CA GLU A 75 8.66 -8.15 2.09
C GLU A 75 8.15 -9.25 3.03
N ARG A 76 8.09 -8.96 4.33
CA ARG A 76 7.63 -9.93 5.34
C ARG A 76 6.11 -10.12 5.31
N GLU A 77 5.35 -9.05 5.48
CA GLU A 77 3.90 -9.12 5.70
C GLU A 77 3.13 -9.36 4.41
N TRP A 78 3.63 -8.95 3.25
CA TRP A 78 2.86 -9.08 2.00
C TRP A 78 3.42 -10.17 1.11
N LEU A 79 4.74 -10.17 0.89
CA LEU A 79 5.35 -11.12 -0.03
C LEU A 79 5.51 -12.49 0.62
N GLN A 80 6.18 -12.59 1.77
CA GLN A 80 6.43 -13.88 2.43
C GLN A 80 5.15 -14.50 3.01
N ALA A 81 4.24 -13.70 3.57
CA ALA A 81 2.94 -14.17 4.06
C ALA A 81 1.99 -14.67 2.95
N GLY A 82 2.31 -14.40 1.68
CA GLY A 82 1.59 -14.96 0.54
C GLY A 82 0.36 -14.16 0.10
N HIS A 83 0.42 -12.83 0.15
CA HIS A 83 -0.56 -12.01 -0.54
C HIS A 83 -0.56 -12.35 -2.04
N PRO A 84 -1.71 -12.70 -2.64
CA PRO A 84 -1.78 -13.19 -4.01
C PRO A 84 -1.75 -12.04 -5.04
N PHE A 85 -0.62 -11.31 -5.12
CA PHE A 85 -0.45 -10.15 -6.00
C PHE A 85 -0.85 -10.43 -7.46
N GLN A 86 -0.43 -11.56 -8.03
CA GLN A 86 -0.76 -11.89 -9.42
C GLN A 86 -2.28 -12.08 -9.63
N GLN A 87 -3.03 -12.57 -8.65
CA GLN A 87 -4.50 -12.72 -8.75
C GLN A 87 -5.24 -11.43 -8.40
N ARG A 88 -4.72 -10.63 -7.47
CA ARG A 88 -5.35 -9.38 -7.01
C ARG A 88 -5.09 -8.21 -7.96
N CYS A 89 -3.95 -8.24 -8.65
CA CYS A 89 -3.47 -7.27 -9.62
C CYS A 89 -3.36 -7.85 -11.05
N SER A 90 -4.07 -8.95 -11.37
CA SER A 90 -3.92 -9.69 -12.65
C SER A 90 -4.19 -8.86 -13.88
N GLN A 91 -5.12 -7.90 -13.80
CA GLN A 91 -5.56 -7.15 -14.96
C GLN A 91 -5.39 -5.66 -14.75
N SER A 92 -4.79 -5.04 -15.75
CA SER A 92 -4.90 -3.59 -15.94
C SER A 92 -6.37 -3.23 -16.14
N ALA A 93 -6.75 -1.98 -15.82
CA ALA A 93 -8.12 -1.45 -15.91
C ALA A 93 -8.81 -1.61 -17.28
N TYR A 94 -8.14 -2.17 -18.29
CA TYR A 94 -8.58 -2.38 -19.67
C TYR A 94 -9.00 -3.83 -20.00
N SER A 95 -8.99 -4.75 -19.04
CA SER A 95 -9.39 -6.14 -19.33
C SER A 95 -10.90 -6.34 -19.33
N ASN A 96 -11.40 -7.06 -20.34
CA ASN A 96 -12.83 -7.34 -20.54
C ASN A 96 -13.32 -8.63 -19.84
N SER A 97 -12.48 -9.34 -19.09
CA SER A 97 -12.89 -10.55 -18.38
C SER A 97 -13.42 -10.25 -16.97
N LYS A 98 -14.38 -11.04 -16.49
CA LYS A 98 -14.93 -10.85 -15.14
C LYS A 98 -13.84 -11.03 -14.08
N PRO A 99 -13.57 -10.01 -13.25
CA PRO A 99 -12.59 -10.09 -12.17
C PRO A 99 -13.18 -10.91 -11.03
N ARG A 100 -13.00 -12.23 -11.04
CA ARG A 100 -13.53 -13.08 -9.95
C ARG A 100 -12.70 -12.95 -8.67
N CYS A 101 -11.42 -12.59 -8.81
CA CYS A 101 -10.45 -12.54 -7.71
C CYS A 101 -9.70 -11.21 -7.62
N GLU A 102 -10.02 -10.19 -8.43
CA GLU A 102 -9.32 -8.91 -8.35
C GLU A 102 -9.88 -8.07 -7.22
N ALA A 103 -8.99 -7.45 -6.46
CA ALA A 103 -9.37 -6.54 -5.41
C ALA A 103 -8.19 -5.59 -5.11
N PRO A 104 -8.44 -4.29 -4.91
CA PRO A 104 -7.39 -3.28 -4.67
C PRO A 104 -6.87 -3.33 -3.23
N VAL A 105 -6.57 -4.52 -2.70
CA VAL A 105 -6.20 -4.74 -1.28
C VAL A 105 -4.91 -4.01 -0.93
N PHE A 106 -3.87 -4.16 -1.75
CA PHE A 106 -2.61 -3.47 -1.53
C PHE A 106 -2.74 -1.95 -1.73
N LEU A 107 -3.56 -1.50 -2.69
CA LEU A 107 -3.84 -0.07 -2.88
C LEU A 107 -4.57 0.53 -1.67
N LEU A 108 -5.58 -0.16 -1.12
CA LEU A 108 -6.28 0.27 0.10
C LEU A 108 -5.31 0.38 1.29
N PHE A 109 -4.36 -0.54 1.40
CA PHE A 109 -3.28 -0.44 2.39
C PHE A 109 -2.44 0.81 2.18
N LEU A 110 -1.97 1.06 0.94
CA LEU A 110 -1.17 2.24 0.63
C LEU A 110 -1.94 3.56 0.87
N ASP A 111 -3.25 3.59 0.59
CA ASP A 111 -4.11 4.73 0.93
C ASP A 111 -4.13 4.94 2.44
N CYS A 112 -4.36 3.88 3.24
CA CYS A 112 -4.31 3.97 4.70
C CYS A 112 -2.95 4.52 5.19
N VAL A 113 -1.83 4.07 4.61
CA VAL A 113 -0.50 4.61 4.94
C VAL A 113 -0.40 6.10 4.56
N TRP A 114 -0.93 6.50 3.41
CA TRP A 114 -0.99 7.90 2.99
C TRP A 114 -1.83 8.76 3.96
N GLN A 115 -2.96 8.24 4.46
CA GLN A 115 -3.75 8.93 5.48
C GLN A 115 -2.92 9.21 6.74
N ILE A 116 -2.14 8.23 7.21
CA ILE A 116 -1.27 8.37 8.38
C ILE A 116 -0.13 9.35 8.08
N LEU A 117 0.53 9.22 6.92
CA LEU A 117 1.59 10.12 6.48
C LEU A 117 1.12 11.59 6.45
N ARG A 118 -0.09 11.84 5.94
CA ARG A 118 -0.67 13.19 5.93
C ARG A 118 -0.89 13.76 7.34
N GLN A 119 -1.32 12.92 8.27
CA GLN A 119 -1.55 13.35 9.66
C GLN A 119 -0.24 13.53 10.45
N PHE A 120 0.82 12.81 10.07
CA PHE A 120 2.14 12.87 10.71
C PHE A 120 3.26 13.15 9.69
N PRO A 121 3.28 14.35 9.07
CA PRO A 121 4.15 14.65 7.94
C PRO A 121 5.65 14.54 8.24
N CYS A 122 6.08 14.70 9.50
CA CYS A 122 7.49 14.58 9.86
C CYS A 122 7.90 13.16 10.29
N SER A 123 6.96 12.24 10.53
CA SER A 123 7.27 10.93 11.12
C SER A 123 7.67 9.84 10.12
N PHE A 124 7.58 10.13 8.82
CA PHE A 124 7.91 9.18 7.74
C PHE A 124 9.13 9.66 6.94
N GLN A 125 10.09 8.77 6.74
CA GLN A 125 11.29 9.04 5.95
C GLN A 125 10.96 9.14 4.47
N PHE A 126 9.95 8.42 4.01
CA PHE A 126 9.51 8.44 2.61
C PHE A 126 8.38 9.45 2.39
N SER A 127 8.29 9.97 1.18
CA SER A 127 7.19 10.82 0.71
C SER A 127 6.07 10.01 0.05
N GLN A 128 4.95 10.65 -0.28
CA GLN A 128 3.85 10.02 -1.02
C GLN A 128 4.28 9.43 -2.38
N HIS A 129 5.36 9.93 -2.99
CA HIS A 129 5.88 9.41 -4.25
C HIS A 129 6.36 7.95 -4.12
N PHE A 130 6.88 7.58 -2.95
CA PHE A 130 7.25 6.20 -2.67
C PHE A 130 6.02 5.28 -2.68
N LEU A 131 4.90 5.71 -2.08
CA LEU A 131 3.65 4.94 -2.08
C LEU A 131 3.08 4.77 -3.49
N VAL A 132 3.10 5.84 -4.30
CA VAL A 132 2.68 5.77 -5.71
C VAL A 132 3.54 4.79 -6.51
N LEU A 133 4.86 4.85 -6.34
CA LEU A 133 5.81 3.94 -6.99
C LEU A 133 5.55 2.47 -6.62
N LEU A 134 5.25 2.19 -5.34
CA LEU A 134 4.87 0.84 -4.91
C LEU A 134 3.58 0.36 -5.57
N PHE A 135 2.57 1.24 -5.68
CA PHE A 135 1.34 0.94 -6.38
C PHE A 135 1.58 0.63 -7.86
N GLU A 136 2.34 1.49 -8.56
CA GLU A 136 2.67 1.30 -9.98
C GLU A 136 3.35 -0.07 -10.20
N HIS A 137 4.36 -0.39 -9.39
CA HIS A 137 5.09 -1.65 -9.49
C HIS A 137 4.31 -2.88 -8.98
N ALA A 138 3.21 -2.72 -8.25
CA ALA A 138 2.34 -3.83 -7.89
C ALA A 138 1.46 -4.27 -9.08
N TYR A 139 1.06 -3.32 -9.95
CA TYR A 139 0.21 -3.59 -11.12
C TYR A 139 1.02 -3.83 -12.40
N ALA A 140 2.08 -3.07 -12.62
CA ALA A 140 2.92 -3.17 -13.79
C ALA A 140 4.39 -2.92 -13.42
N SER A 141 5.23 -3.94 -13.57
CA SER A 141 6.62 -3.85 -13.16
C SER A 141 7.57 -4.58 -14.09
N GLN A 142 8.73 -3.97 -14.29
CA GLN A 142 9.92 -4.61 -14.86
C GLN A 142 10.69 -5.45 -13.83
N PHE A 143 10.32 -5.37 -12.55
CA PHE A 143 10.95 -6.09 -11.44
C PHE A 143 10.13 -7.31 -11.02
N GLY A 144 10.78 -8.32 -10.44
CA GLY A 144 10.10 -9.53 -9.98
C GLY A 144 9.52 -9.47 -8.57
N THR A 145 9.67 -8.35 -7.86
CA THR A 145 9.29 -8.23 -6.44
C THR A 145 7.83 -8.59 -6.16
N PHE A 146 6.89 -8.07 -6.96
CA PHE A 146 5.45 -8.32 -6.79
C PHE A 146 4.91 -9.46 -7.67
N MET A 147 5.78 -10.20 -8.39
CA MET A 147 5.33 -11.29 -9.25
C MET A 147 4.96 -12.54 -8.44
N GLY A 148 3.93 -13.27 -8.88
CA GLY A 148 3.46 -14.51 -8.24
C GLY A 148 2.60 -14.29 -6.99
N ASN A 149 1.97 -15.36 -6.51
CA ASN A 149 0.95 -15.29 -5.44
C ASN A 149 1.45 -15.74 -4.06
N SER A 150 2.56 -16.45 -4.00
CA SER A 150 3.09 -16.99 -2.75
C SER A 150 4.60 -17.14 -2.79
N ALA A 151 5.25 -17.19 -1.62
CA ALA A 151 6.68 -17.46 -1.52
C ALA A 151 7.07 -18.80 -2.21
N SER A 152 6.23 -19.83 -2.09
CA SER A 152 6.43 -21.12 -2.76
C SER A 152 6.45 -20.99 -4.28
N GLU A 153 5.50 -20.25 -4.86
CA GLU A 153 5.43 -20.02 -6.30
C GLU A 153 6.64 -19.21 -6.79
N ARG A 154 7.03 -18.15 -6.08
CA ARG A 154 8.21 -17.33 -6.42
C ARG A 154 9.50 -18.15 -6.41
N SER A 155 9.63 -19.07 -5.45
CA SER A 155 10.76 -20.00 -5.39
C SER A 155 10.77 -20.98 -6.57
N LYS A 156 9.62 -21.56 -6.94
CA LYS A 156 9.52 -22.49 -8.08
C LYS A 156 9.86 -21.82 -9.41
N LEU A 157 9.50 -20.55 -9.57
CA LEU A 157 9.80 -19.76 -10.77
C LEU A 157 11.27 -19.28 -10.82
N ASN A 158 12.03 -19.41 -9.74
CA ASN A 158 13.39 -18.88 -9.56
C ASN A 158 13.47 -17.38 -9.83
N LEU A 159 12.50 -16.60 -9.33
CA LEU A 159 12.41 -15.17 -9.61
C LEU A 159 13.66 -14.40 -9.14
N SER A 160 14.24 -14.77 -8.00
CA SER A 160 15.46 -14.13 -7.47
C SER A 160 16.66 -14.25 -8.40
N GLN A 161 16.70 -15.27 -9.27
CA GLN A 161 17.77 -15.49 -10.24
C GLN A 161 17.44 -14.90 -11.61
N LYS A 162 16.15 -14.87 -11.97
CA LYS A 162 15.70 -14.47 -13.31
C LYS A 162 15.31 -13.00 -13.42
N THR A 163 15.07 -12.34 -12.29
CA THR A 163 14.56 -10.96 -12.25
C THR A 163 15.32 -10.13 -11.24
N VAL A 164 15.26 -8.81 -11.41
CA VAL A 164 15.85 -7.85 -10.47
C VAL A 164 14.79 -7.47 -9.43
N SER A 165 15.22 -7.27 -8.19
CA SER A 165 14.38 -6.74 -7.12
C SER A 165 14.17 -5.23 -7.28
N LEU A 166 12.93 -4.77 -7.07
CA LEU A 166 12.57 -3.35 -6.97
C LEU A 166 13.43 -2.64 -5.93
N TRP A 167 13.69 -3.30 -4.79
CA TRP A 167 14.48 -2.75 -3.70
C TRP A 167 15.91 -2.40 -4.12
N SER A 168 16.51 -3.20 -5.01
CA SER A 168 17.85 -2.93 -5.55
C SER A 168 17.90 -1.63 -6.37
N TRP A 169 16.78 -1.23 -6.98
CA TRP A 169 16.67 0.04 -7.68
C TRP A 169 16.31 1.20 -6.75
N VAL A 170 15.32 1.02 -5.86
CA VAL A 170 14.89 2.04 -4.89
C VAL A 170 16.03 2.46 -3.96
N ASN A 171 16.90 1.53 -3.56
CA ASN A 171 18.00 1.81 -2.62
C ASN A 171 19.23 2.47 -3.28
N ARG A 172 19.15 2.87 -4.56
CA ARG A 172 20.18 3.71 -5.18
C ARG A 172 20.15 5.11 -4.56
N PRO A 173 21.30 5.75 -4.27
CA PRO A 173 21.32 7.04 -3.57
C PRO A 173 20.43 8.13 -4.19
N GLN A 174 20.42 8.23 -5.52
CA GLN A 174 19.60 9.20 -6.26
C GLN A 174 18.09 8.97 -6.08
N GLU A 175 17.67 7.70 -6.05
CA GLU A 175 16.26 7.35 -5.88
C GLU A 175 15.82 7.52 -4.44
N VAL A 176 16.67 7.13 -3.48
CA VAL A 176 16.42 7.38 -2.05
C VAL A 176 16.23 8.87 -1.80
N GLU A 177 17.09 9.73 -2.34
CA GLU A 177 16.96 11.18 -2.20
C GLU A 177 15.63 11.71 -2.78
N ARG A 178 15.25 11.25 -3.98
CA ARG A 178 13.99 11.63 -4.64
C ARG A 178 12.74 11.19 -3.86
N LEU A 179 12.81 10.00 -3.25
CA LEU A 179 11.68 9.40 -2.54
C LEU A 179 11.62 9.82 -1.08
N SER A 180 12.70 10.36 -0.54
CA SER A 180 12.78 10.83 0.84
C SER A 180 11.91 12.07 1.06
N ASN A 181 11.44 12.19 2.29
CA ASN A 181 10.70 13.33 2.79
C ASN A 181 11.68 14.29 3.47
N PRO A 182 11.82 15.54 2.97
CA PRO A 182 12.75 16.52 3.56
C PRO A 182 12.32 16.98 4.96
N LEU A 183 11.06 16.76 5.35
CA LEU A 183 10.53 17.10 6.67
C LEU A 183 10.73 15.96 7.69
N TYR A 184 11.40 14.87 7.30
CA TYR A 184 11.53 13.71 8.17
C TYR A 184 12.37 14.02 9.41
N GLU A 185 11.78 13.73 10.56
CA GLU A 185 12.42 13.72 11.87
C GLU A 185 12.15 12.37 12.52
N ALA A 186 13.19 11.75 13.08
CA ALA A 186 13.07 10.45 13.73
C ALA A 186 12.14 10.54 14.94
N ASN A 187 10.88 10.12 14.75
CA ASN A 187 9.87 10.07 15.80
C ASN A 187 9.79 8.65 16.37
N CYS A 188 10.36 8.45 17.56
CA CYS A 188 10.37 7.17 18.25
C CYS A 188 9.04 6.81 18.93
N LEU A 189 8.05 7.72 18.93
CA LEU A 189 6.77 7.52 19.61
C LEU A 189 5.78 6.74 18.75
N VAL A 190 4.82 6.10 19.43
CA VAL A 190 3.61 5.54 18.80
C VAL A 190 2.77 6.69 18.24
N ILE A 191 2.29 6.55 17.01
CA ILE A 191 1.46 7.57 16.34
C ILE A 191 0.00 7.13 16.29
N TRP A 192 -0.92 7.96 16.76
CA TRP A 192 -2.34 7.63 16.83
C TRP A 192 -3.14 8.41 15.77
N PRO A 193 -3.34 7.88 14.56
CA PRO A 193 -4.07 8.58 13.51
C PRO A 193 -5.55 8.74 13.89
N SER A 194 -6.12 9.90 13.58
CA SER A 194 -7.55 10.14 13.63
C SER A 194 -8.25 9.37 12.50
N VAL A 195 -9.24 8.57 12.88
CA VAL A 195 -10.15 7.84 11.98
C VAL A 195 -11.52 8.52 11.84
N ALA A 196 -11.63 9.75 12.34
CA ALA A 196 -12.84 10.55 12.17
C ALA A 196 -13.07 10.87 10.68
N PRO A 197 -14.31 10.81 10.16
CA PRO A 197 -14.57 11.01 8.74
C PRO A 197 -13.99 12.32 8.17
N GLN A 198 -14.06 13.42 8.93
CA GLN A 198 -13.49 14.72 8.55
C GLN A 198 -11.96 14.74 8.47
N SER A 199 -11.30 13.77 9.12
CA SER A 199 -9.84 13.62 9.08
C SER A 199 -9.37 12.76 7.93
N LEU A 200 -10.26 12.06 7.21
CA LEU A 200 -9.93 11.20 6.07
C LEU A 200 -10.25 11.94 4.76
N LEU A 201 -9.24 12.09 3.91
CA LEU A 201 -9.38 12.77 2.62
C LEU A 201 -9.27 11.75 1.49
N LEU A 202 -9.83 12.07 0.33
CA LEU A 202 -9.58 11.27 -0.86
C LEU A 202 -8.12 11.44 -1.28
N TRP A 203 -7.45 10.34 -1.60
CA TRP A 203 -6.08 10.40 -2.12
C TRP A 203 -6.07 10.86 -3.58
N GLU A 204 -6.04 12.18 -3.77
CA GLU A 204 -5.91 12.82 -5.08
C GLU A 204 -4.47 12.75 -5.61
N GLY A 205 -3.92 11.54 -5.74
CA GLY A 205 -2.63 11.36 -6.39
C GLY A 205 -2.72 11.87 -7.83
N LYS A 206 -2.09 13.01 -8.15
CA LYS A 206 -1.98 13.54 -9.53
C LYS A 206 -1.45 12.51 -10.56
N ASN A 207 -0.83 11.43 -10.08
CA ASN A 207 -0.28 10.32 -10.88
C ASN A 207 -1.11 9.02 -10.82
N LEU A 208 -2.15 8.92 -9.96
CA LEU A 208 -3.07 7.77 -9.95
C LEU A 208 -4.18 7.91 -11.01
N ALA A 209 -4.38 9.12 -11.53
CA ALA A 209 -5.43 9.45 -12.50
C ALA A 209 -5.47 8.53 -13.75
N PRO A 210 -4.34 8.16 -14.39
CA PRO A 210 -4.38 7.26 -15.56
C PRO A 210 -4.99 5.89 -15.27
N PHE A 211 -5.00 5.46 -14.00
CA PHE A 211 -5.51 4.15 -13.56
C PHE A 211 -6.89 4.23 -12.91
N LEU A 212 -7.37 5.44 -12.57
CA LEU A 212 -8.65 5.68 -11.89
C LEU A 212 -9.72 6.31 -12.80
N THR A 213 -9.35 6.86 -13.97
CA THR A 213 -10.30 7.45 -14.92
C THR A 213 -10.48 6.58 -16.18
N PRO A 214 -11.72 6.24 -16.60
CA PRO A 214 -11.98 5.40 -17.77
C PRO A 214 -11.65 5.97 -19.15
N ASP A 215 -10.94 7.09 -19.31
CA ASP A 215 -10.78 7.68 -20.64
C ASP A 215 -9.48 8.48 -20.86
N LEU A 216 -8.97 8.33 -22.08
CA LEU A 216 -7.94 9.11 -22.78
C LEU A 216 -6.47 8.81 -22.43
N LYS A 217 -5.91 7.77 -23.06
CA LYS A 217 -4.62 7.82 -23.80
C LYS A 217 -4.33 6.51 -24.57
N CYS A 218 -5.17 6.20 -25.54
CA CYS A 218 -4.79 5.32 -26.66
C CYS A 218 -4.63 6.20 -27.90
N SER A 219 -3.54 6.97 -28.00
CA SER A 219 -3.07 7.66 -29.21
C SER A 219 -1.79 8.45 -28.89
N SER A 220 -0.62 7.81 -28.89
CA SER A 220 0.69 8.44 -29.17
C SER A 220 1.89 7.52 -28.89
N TYR A 221 1.84 6.26 -29.33
CA TYR A 221 3.07 5.47 -29.56
C TYR A 221 2.88 4.58 -30.79
N SER A 222 2.66 5.22 -31.93
CA SER A 222 2.94 4.66 -33.25
C SER A 222 3.48 5.81 -34.09
N GLN A 223 4.74 5.68 -34.52
CA GLN A 223 5.55 6.55 -35.39
C GLN A 223 6.69 7.29 -34.68
N ALA A 224 7.82 6.60 -34.55
CA ALA A 224 9.12 6.98 -35.14
C ALA A 224 10.05 5.76 -35.10
#